data_AF-A0A925I8S2-F1
#
_entry.id   AF-A0A925I8S2-F1
#
_cell.length_a   1.000
_cell.length_b   1.000
_cell.length_c   1.000
_cell.angle_alpha   90.00
_cell.angle_beta   90.00
_cell.angle_gamma   90.00
#
_symmetry.space_group_name_H-M   'P 1'
#
loop_
_entity.id
_entity.type
_entity.pdbx_description
1 polymer ?
#
loop_
_entity_poly.entity_id
_entity_poly.type
_entity_poly.pdbx_seq_one_letter_code
_entity_poly.pdbx_strand_id
1 'polypeptide(L)' 'MDEVEKYIVAFEPEIQSKLRDLRGVFFNVLPEVKECIRYKMPAYKLGEVYLYFAAYKKHIGFYPVYNLKEIEGEI' A
#
# COMPACT_ATOMS: atom_id res chain seq x y z
N MET A 1 15.31 7.72 1.25
CA MET A 1 14.01 7.45 1.91
C MET A 1 12.93 8.04 1.02
N ASP A 2 12.10 7.20 0.40
CA ASP A 2 11.01 7.66 -0.47
C ASP A 2 9.81 8.20 0.33
N GLU A 3 8.80 8.74 -0.36
CA GLU A 3 7.63 9.35 0.28
C GLU A 3 6.71 8.34 0.98
N VAL A 4 6.67 7.08 0.53
CA VAL A 4 5.90 6.01 1.17
C VAL A 4 6.60 5.56 2.45
N GLU A 5 7.92 5.46 2.42
CA GLU A 5 8.74 5.19 3.60
C GLU A 5 8.57 6.27 4.68
N LYS A 6 8.53 7.56 4.28
CA LYS A 6 8.21 8.68 5.18
C LYS A 6 6.82 8.54 5.81
N TYR A 7 5.84 8.09 5.04
CA TYR A 7 4.50 7.79 5.54
C TYR A 7 4.54 6.67 6.58
N ILE A 8 5.26 5.58 6.31
CA ILE A 8 5.35 4.42 7.21
C ILE A 8 5.99 4.82 8.55
N VAL A 9 7.14 5.50 8.54
CA VAL A 9 7.87 5.82 9.79
C VAL A 9 7.14 6.83 10.70
N ALA A 10 6.05 7.44 10.23
CA ALA A 10 5.21 8.33 11.03
C ALA A 10 4.25 7.57 11.99
N PHE A 11 4.17 6.24 11.89
CA PHE A 11 3.32 5.40 12.74
C PHE A 11 4.12 4.64 13.81
N GLU A 12 3.42 4.07 14.79
CA GLU A 12 4.02 3.20 15.82
C GLU A 12 4.64 1.93 15.22
N PRO A 13 5.70 1.34 15.83
CA PRO A 13 6.45 0.21 15.26
C PRO A 13 5.59 -0.98 14.79
N GLU A 14 4.53 -1.31 15.52
CA GLU A 14 3.61 -2.39 15.15
C GLU A 14 2.89 -2.11 13.82
N ILE A 15 2.47 -0.86 13.60
CA ILE A 15 1.82 -0.43 12.36
C ILE A 15 2.85 -0.36 11.24
N GLN A 16 4.08 0.09 11.54
CA GLN A 16 5.15 0.12 10.54
C GLN A 16 5.41 -1.27 9.97
N SER A 17 5.50 -2.30 10.82
CA SER A 17 5.70 -3.69 10.38
C SER A 17 4.60 -4.11 9.39
N LYS A 18 3.33 -3.93 9.77
CA LYS A 18 2.18 -4.30 8.93
C LYS A 18 2.18 -3.55 7.58
N LEU A 19 2.51 -2.26 7.57
CA LEU A 19 2.59 -1.48 6.33
C LEU A 19 3.75 -1.89 5.43
N ARG A 20 4.87 -2.34 6.00
CA ARG A 20 6.01 -2.86 5.24
C ARG A 20 5.71 -4.23 4.65
N ASP A 21 5.10 -5.12 5.42
CA ASP A 21 4.70 -6.45 4.95
C ASP A 21 3.78 -6.30 3.73
N LEU A 22 2.80 -5.42 3.87
CA LEU A 22 1.88 -5.10 2.80
C LEU A 22 2.56 -4.49 1.55
N ARG A 23 3.44 -3.51 1.75
CA ARG A 23 4.25 -2.94 0.67
C ARG A 23 5.06 -4.02 -0.04
N GLY A 24 5.58 -4.99 0.70
CA GLY A 24 6.25 -6.17 0.16
C GLY A 24 5.35 -7.03 -0.71
N VAL A 25 4.13 -7.33 -0.26
CA VAL A 25 3.12 -8.05 -1.06
C VAL A 25 2.86 -7.34 -2.39
N PHE A 26 2.69 -6.01 -2.37
CA PHE A 26 2.47 -5.25 -3.60
C PHE A 26 3.65 -5.33 -4.57
N PHE A 27 4.89 -5.20 -4.10
CA PHE A 27 6.05 -5.33 -4.99
C PHE A 27 6.25 -6.75 -5.51
N ASN A 28 5.85 -7.77 -4.74
CA ASN A 28 5.93 -9.17 -5.18
C ASN A 28 4.89 -9.47 -6.27
N VAL A 29 3.64 -9.02 -6.09
CA VAL A 29 2.56 -9.26 -7.06
C VAL A 29 2.67 -8.32 -8.28
N LEU A 30 3.19 -7.11 -8.08
CA LEU A 30 3.21 -6.04 -9.09
C LEU A 30 4.64 -5.49 -9.27
N PRO A 31 5.61 -6.29 -9.75
CA PRO A 31 7.02 -5.91 -9.75
C PRO A 31 7.37 -4.65 -10.55
N GLU A 32 6.54 -4.26 -11.52
CA GLU A 32 6.77 -3.09 -12.38
C GLU A 32 6.08 -1.81 -11.88
N VAL A 33 5.37 -1.87 -10.74
CA VAL A 33 4.63 -0.72 -10.24
C VAL A 33 5.53 0.32 -9.59
N LYS A 34 5.21 1.60 -9.81
CA LYS A 34 5.79 2.71 -9.04
C LYS A 34 4.83 3.13 -7.95
N GLU A 35 5.35 3.25 -6.74
CA GLU A 35 4.62 3.79 -5.60
C GLU A 35 4.77 5.31 -5.52
N CYS A 36 3.75 5.97 -4.99
CA CYS A 36 3.70 7.42 -4.80
C CYS A 36 2.76 7.76 -3.63
N ILE A 37 2.66 9.03 -3.27
CA ILE A 37 1.63 9.53 -2.35
C ILE A 37 0.57 10.29 -3.13
N ARG A 38 -0.70 9.92 -2.94
CA ARG A 38 -1.88 10.62 -3.46
C ARG A 38 -2.95 10.67 -2.37
N TYR A 39 -3.65 11.80 -2.26
CA TYR A 39 -4.62 12.01 -1.17
C TYR A 39 -4.06 11.74 0.24
N LYS A 40 -2.74 12.00 0.43
CA LYS A 40 -1.99 11.69 1.67
C LYS A 40 -1.91 10.21 2.03
N MET A 41 -2.07 9.33 1.05
CA MET A 41 -2.01 7.87 1.19
C MET A 41 -1.00 7.29 0.20
N PRO A 42 -0.28 6.22 0.56
CA PRO A 42 0.41 5.35 -0.39
C PRO A 42 -0.50 4.92 -1.53
N ALA A 43 0.03 5.02 -2.76
CA ALA A 43 -0.67 4.73 -3.99
C ALA A 43 0.24 4.06 -5.02
N TYR A 44 -0.26 3.04 -5.69
CA TYR A 44 0.42 2.21 -6.68
C TYR A 44 -0.33 2.31 -8.00
N LYS A 45 0.33 2.76 -9.07
CA LYS A 45 -0.32 2.94 -10.37
C LYS A 45 -0.33 1.63 -11.16
N LEU A 46 -1.51 1.12 -11.48
CA LEU A 46 -1.71 -0.13 -12.21
C LEU A 46 -2.47 0.16 -13.51
N GLY A 47 -1.74 0.40 -14.60
CA GLY A 47 -2.34 0.84 -15.85
C GLY A 47 -3.11 2.15 -15.67
N GLU A 48 -4.44 2.08 -15.78
CA GLU A 48 -5.36 3.22 -15.59
C GLU A 48 -5.89 3.38 -14.15
N VAL A 49 -5.72 2.36 -13.30
CA VAL A 49 -6.21 2.38 -11.91
C VAL A 49 -5.09 2.65 -10.91
N TYR A 50 -5.47 3.02 -9.69
CA TYR A 50 -4.56 3.18 -8.57
C TYR A 50 -5.02 2.32 -7.41
N LEU A 51 -4.09 1.58 -6.82
CA LEU A 51 -4.29 0.87 -5.56
C LEU A 51 -3.74 1.72 -4.43
N TYR A 52 -4.51 1.91 -3.38
CA TYR A 52 -4.24 2.73 -2.22
C TYR A 52 -4.30 1.87 -0.97
N PHE A 53 -3.44 2.19 -0.01
CA PHE A 53 -3.60 1.71 1.35
C PHE A 53 -3.39 2.85 2.35
N ALA A 54 -4.05 2.75 3.51
CA ALA A 54 -3.91 3.74 4.56
C ALA A 54 -4.05 3.10 5.94
N ALA A 55 -3.16 3.47 6.86
CA ALA A 55 -3.27 3.09 8.26
C ALA A 55 -4.25 4.01 9.01
N TYR A 56 -5.15 3.37 9.77
CA TYR A 56 -6.06 3.98 10.72
C TYR A 56 -5.82 3.42 12.12
N LYS A 57 -6.41 4.05 13.15
CA LYS A 57 -6.19 3.69 14.57
C LYS A 57 -6.41 2.20 14.89
N LYS A 58 -7.27 1.50 14.15
CA LYS A 58 -7.66 0.11 14.44
C LYS A 58 -7.53 -0.85 13.26
N HIS A 59 -7.23 -0.35 12.07
CA HIS A 59 -7.21 -1.16 10.84
C HIS A 59 -6.38 -0.48 9.76
N ILE A 60 -6.03 -1.22 8.72
CA ILE A 60 -5.47 -0.70 7.47
C ILE A 60 -6.57 -0.81 6.42
N GLY A 61 -6.90 0.31 5.78
CA GLY A 61 -7.88 0.36 4.70
C GLY A 61 -7.18 0.17 3.35
N PHE A 62 -7.88 -0.51 2.44
CA PHE A 62 -7.42 -0.85 1.09
C PHE A 62 -8.45 -0.42 0.05
N TYR A 63 -8.01 0.31 -0.98
CA TYR A 63 -8.92 0.92 -1.95
C TYR A 63 -8.28 1.04 -3.33
N PRO A 64 -9.01 0.86 -4.44
CA PRO A 64 -10.16 -0.02 -4.56
C PRO A 64 -9.69 -1.48 -4.45
N VAL A 65 -10.51 -2.35 -3.87
CA VAL A 65 -10.29 -3.81 -3.95
C VAL A 65 -10.96 -4.40 -5.21
N TYR A 66 -11.84 -3.63 -5.86
CA TYR A 66 -12.54 -4.09 -7.06
C TYR A 66 -11.58 -4.16 -8.27
N ASN A 67 -11.58 -5.29 -8.95
CA ASN A 67 -10.78 -5.63 -10.15
C ASN A 67 -9.28 -5.95 -9.95
N LEU A 68 -8.85 -6.37 -8.76
CA LEU A 68 -7.48 -6.84 -8.52
C LEU A 68 -7.45 -8.32 -8.16
N LYS A 69 -7.80 -9.17 -9.12
CA LYS A 69 -7.86 -10.64 -8.93
C LYS A 69 -6.51 -11.24 -8.54
N GLU A 70 -5.42 -10.59 -8.93
CA GLU A 70 -4.05 -11.01 -8.67
C GLU A 70 -3.65 -10.84 -7.19
N ILE A 71 -4.33 -9.97 -6.45
CA ILE A 71 -4.00 -9.63 -5.07
C ILE A 71 -5.00 -10.26 -4.09
N GLU A 72 -6.23 -10.56 -4.51
CA GLU A 72 -7.31 -11.08 -3.65
C GLU A 72 -6.94 -12.34 -2.84
N GLY A 73 -5.98 -13.15 -3.31
CA GLY A 73 -5.50 -14.35 -2.59
C GLY A 73 -4.35 -14.13 -1.60
N GLU A 74 -3.76 -12.93 -1.57
CA GLU A 74 -2.53 -12.60 -0.82
C GLU A 74 -2.77 -11.64 0.37
N ILE A 75 -3.98 -11.10 0.51
CA ILE A 75 -4.40 -10.14 1.57
C ILE A 75 -5.42 -10.71 2.54
#